data_AF-A0A511ZR19-F1
#
_entry.id   AF-A0A511ZR19-F1
#
_cell.length_a   1.000
_cell.length_b   1.000
_cell.length_c   1.000
_cell.angle_alpha   90.00
_cell.angle_beta   90.00
_cell.angle_gamma   90.00
#
_symmetry.space_group_name_H-M   'P 1'
#
loop_
_entity.id
_entity.type
_entity.pdbx_description
1 polymer ?
#
loop_
_entity_poly.entity_id
_entity_poly.type
_entity_poly.pdbx_seq_one_letter_code
_entity_poly.pdbx_strand_id
1 'polypeptide(L)' 'MKIKELTTEKEWREAYEVMCQLRTHLDESAYIDLVKEAVEVERYHLAALYEEEEIVAVAGFKPMITLYYGRFVWVCI' A
#
# COMPACT_ATOMS: atom_id res chain seq x y z
N MET A 1 7.29 17.48 -1.03
CA MET A 1 7.47 16.02 -0.81
C MET A 1 7.11 15.65 0.62
N LYS A 2 6.13 14.77 0.82
CA LYS A 2 5.72 14.26 2.14
C LYS A 2 5.37 12.79 2.03
N ILE A 3 5.87 11.97 2.96
CA ILE A 3 5.44 10.57 3.08
C ILE A 3 4.28 10.50 4.06
N LYS A 4 3.23 9.76 3.69
CA LYS A 4 2.03 9.56 4.50
C LYS A 4 1.54 8.12 4.37
N GLU A 5 1.16 7.52 5.49
CA GLU A 5 0.45 6.25 5.50
C GLU A 5 -1.03 6.45 5.11
N LEU A 6 -1.52 5.59 4.24
CA LEU A 6 -2.87 5.61 3.71
C LEU A 6 -3.73 4.62 4.50
N THR A 7 -4.77 5.13 5.13
CA THR A 7 -5.58 4.39 6.12
C THR A 7 -7.06 4.39 5.80
N THR A 8 -7.48 5.16 4.79
CA THR A 8 -8.87 5.28 4.38
C THR A 8 -9.05 4.82 2.95
N GLU A 9 -10.26 4.35 2.62
CA GLU A 9 -10.59 3.94 1.25
C GLU A 9 -10.38 5.07 0.23
N LYS A 10 -10.70 6.32 0.59
CA LYS A 10 -10.47 7.48 -0.29
C LYS A 10 -8.99 7.59 -0.67
N GLU A 11 -8.11 7.50 0.32
CA GLU A 11 -6.67 7.55 0.10
C GLU A 11 -6.18 6.36 -0.73
N TRP A 12 -6.72 5.16 -0.49
CA TRP A 12 -6.38 4.00 -1.31
C TRP A 12 -6.79 4.19 -2.77
N ARG A 13 -7.97 4.77 -3.03
CA ARG A 13 -8.42 5.12 -4.39
C ARG A 13 -7.51 6.13 -5.06
N GLU A 14 -7.09 7.19 -4.35
CA GLU A 14 -6.08 8.14 -4.85
C GLU A 14 -4.78 7.42 -5.25
N ALA A 15 -4.35 6.42 -4.45
CA ALA A 15 -3.16 5.63 -4.76
C ALA A 15 -3.30 4.68 -5.98
N TYR A 16 -4.51 4.41 -6.46
CA TYR A 16 -4.74 3.52 -7.60
C TYR A 16 -4.11 4.05 -8.90
N GLU A 17 -4.06 5.38 -9.09
CA GLU A 17 -3.46 6.00 -10.28
C GLU A 17 -1.98 5.65 -10.45
N VAL A 18 -1.28 5.43 -9.34
CA VAL A 18 0.10 4.91 -9.34
C VAL A 18 0.13 3.38 -9.33
N MET A 19 -0.72 2.74 -8.54
CA MET A 19 -0.70 1.28 -8.39
C MET A 19 -1.03 0.54 -9.69
N CYS A 20 -1.96 1.05 -10.51
CA CYS A 20 -2.33 0.43 -11.78
C CYS A 20 -1.15 0.34 -12.76
N GLN A 21 -0.15 1.21 -12.64
CA GLN A 21 1.08 1.16 -13.43
C GLN A 21 1.99 -0.01 -12.99
N LEU A 22 1.97 -0.37 -11.70
CA LEU A 22 2.73 -1.49 -11.13
C LEU A 22 1.99 -2.83 -11.26
N ARG A 23 0.65 -2.79 -11.29
CA ARG A 23 -0.26 -3.95 -11.27
C ARG A 23 -1.34 -3.81 -12.33
N THR A 24 -0.93 -3.84 -13.58
CA THR A 24 -1.78 -3.61 -14.76
C THR A 24 -2.96 -4.59 -14.95
N HIS A 25 -3.03 -5.65 -14.15
CA HIS A 25 -4.11 -6.65 -14.20
C HIS A 25 -5.23 -6.39 -13.18
N LEU A 26 -5.02 -5.48 -12.22
CA LEU A 26 -6.03 -5.13 -11.23
C LEU A 26 -6.79 -3.89 -11.72
N ASP A 27 -8.12 -4.01 -11.79
CA ASP A 27 -8.98 -2.84 -11.84
C ASP A 27 -9.10 -2.17 -10.46
N GLU A 28 -9.67 -0.97 -10.43
CA GLU A 28 -9.77 -0.18 -9.19
C GLU A 28 -10.56 -0.92 -8.10
N SER A 29 -11.67 -1.57 -8.45
CA SER A 29 -12.48 -2.33 -7.49
C SER A 29 -11.70 -3.48 -6.87
N ALA A 30 -11.08 -4.31 -7.71
CA ALA A 30 -10.30 -5.46 -7.25
C ALA A 30 -9.11 -5.02 -6.40
N TYR A 31 -8.45 -3.92 -6.77
CA TYR A 31 -7.37 -3.34 -5.96
C TYR A 31 -7.87 -2.87 -4.59
N ILE A 32 -8.99 -2.14 -4.52
CA ILE A 32 -9.54 -1.65 -3.25
C ILE A 32 -9.95 -2.80 -2.33
N ASP A 33 -10.59 -3.83 -2.88
CA ASP A 33 -11.00 -5.01 -2.11
C ASP A 33 -9.78 -5.76 -1.56
N LEU A 34 -8.72 -5.93 -2.36
CA LEU A 34 -7.47 -6.55 -1.93
C LEU A 34 -6.74 -5.73 -0.86
N VAL A 35 -6.67 -4.40 -0.99
CA VAL A 35 -6.03 -3.56 0.02
C VAL A 35 -6.80 -3.62 1.33
N LYS A 36 -8.14 -3.54 1.28
CA LYS A 36 -9.00 -3.70 2.46
C LYS A 36 -8.74 -5.00 3.19
N GLU A 37 -8.80 -6.11 2.46
CA GLU A 37 -8.56 -7.44 3.02
C GLU A 37 -7.16 -7.52 3.64
N ALA A 38 -6.12 -7.06 2.92
CA ALA A 38 -4.74 -7.11 3.40
C ALA A 38 -4.52 -6.27 4.67
N VAL A 39 -5.11 -5.07 4.76
CA VAL A 39 -5.05 -4.23 5.96
C VAL A 39 -5.73 -4.92 7.13
N GLU A 40 -6.89 -5.54 6.90
CA GLU A 40 -7.68 -6.20 7.96
C GLU A 40 -6.99 -7.48 8.48
N VAL A 41 -6.45 -8.31 7.60
CA VAL A 41 -6.01 -9.66 7.96
C VAL A 41 -4.48 -9.84 8.04
N GLU A 42 -3.70 -9.03 7.34
CA GLU A 42 -2.26 -9.29 7.10
C GLU A 42 -1.32 -8.22 7.69
N ARG A 43 -1.83 -7.28 8.50
CA ARG A 43 -1.06 -6.12 9.01
C ARG A 43 -0.34 -5.38 7.88
N TYR A 44 -1.02 -5.29 6.74
CA TYR A 44 -0.51 -4.57 5.60
C TYR A 44 -0.64 -3.07 5.84
N HIS A 45 0.37 -2.33 5.44
CA HIS A 45 0.41 -0.88 5.44
C HIS A 45 0.71 -0.41 4.03
N LEU A 46 0.01 0.65 3.60
CA LEU A 46 0.27 1.32 2.34
C LEU A 46 0.73 2.74 2.64
N ALA A 47 1.91 3.12 2.17
CA ALA A 47 2.40 4.49 2.27
C ALA A 47 2.53 5.12 0.88
N ALA A 48 2.28 6.42 0.78
CA ALA A 48 2.48 7.19 -0.43
C ALA A 48 3.45 8.36 -0.21
N LEU A 49 4.16 8.70 -1.28
CA LEU A 49 4.91 9.94 -1.40
C LEU A 49 4.04 10.95 -2.15
N TYR A 50 3.76 12.06 -1.48
CA TYR A 50 3.05 13.20 -2.05
C TYR A 50 4.02 14.27 -2.55
N GLU A 51 3.81 14.75 -3.76
CA GLU A 51 4.44 15.93 -4.36
C GLU A 51 3.34 16.85 -4.89
N GLU A 52 3.31 18.11 -4.44
CA GLU A 52 2.26 19.08 -4.84
C GLU A 52 0.81 18.57 -4.67
N GLU A 53 0.55 17.84 -3.59
CA GLU A 53 -0.75 17.19 -3.27
C GLU A 53 -1.10 15.94 -4.10
N GLU A 54 -0.28 15.60 -5.08
CA GLU A 54 -0.42 14.40 -5.92
C GLU A 54 0.42 13.24 -5.39
N ILE A 55 -0.09 12.01 -5.51
CA ILE A 55 0.67 10.80 -5.18
C ILE A 55 1.58 10.45 -6.36
N VAL A 56 2.89 10.45 -6.12
CA VAL A 56 3.90 10.14 -7.16
C VAL A 56 4.56 8.77 -6.97
N ALA A 57 4.43 8.16 -5.78
CA ALA A 57 4.91 6.82 -5.50
C ALA A 57 4.12 6.17 -4.36
N VAL A 58 4.04 4.84 -4.36
CA VAL A 58 3.39 4.04 -3.32
C VAL A 58 4.29 2.87 -2.89
N ALA A 59 4.20 2.48 -1.63
CA ALA A 59 4.91 1.33 -1.08
C ALA A 59 4.01 0.56 -0.11
N GLY A 60 3.70 -0.69 -0.47
CA GLY A 60 3.04 -1.64 0.43
C GLY A 60 4.07 -2.39 1.28
N PHE A 61 3.83 -2.55 2.57
CA PHE A 61 4.71 -3.31 3.45
C PHE A 61 3.99 -3.95 4.63
N LYS A 62 4.61 -4.98 5.22
CA LYS A 62 4.11 -5.66 6.41
C LYS A 62 5.21 -5.89 7.46
N PRO A 63 5.04 -5.41 8.70
CA PRO A 63 5.90 -5.80 9.81
C PRO A 63 5.68 -7.26 10.19
N MET A 64 6.76 -8.03 10.31
CA MET A 64 6.71 -9.46 10.62
C MET A 64 7.72 -9.87 11.68
N ILE A 65 7.42 -10.99 12.35
CA ILE A 65 8.33 -11.66 13.28
C ILE A 65 8.40 -13.13 12.89
N THR A 66 9.61 -13.64 12.67
CA THR A 66 9.84 -15.08 12.48
C THR A 66 10.93 -15.57 13.43
N LEU A 67 10.96 -16.89 13.70
CA LEU A 67 12.00 -17.49 14.52
C LEU A 67 13.40 -17.40 13.89
N TYR A 68 13.47 -17.28 12.57
CA TYR A 68 14.73 -17.19 11.83
C TYR A 68 15.26 -15.76 11.71
N TYR A 69 14.40 -14.79 11.36
CA TYR A 69 14.81 -13.40 11.10
C TYR A 69 14.57 -12.43 12.26
N GLY A 70 13.93 -12.85 13.35
CA GLY A 70 13.49 -11.91 14.38
C GLY A 70 12.47 -10.92 13.79
N ARG A 71 12.61 -9.63 14.08
CA ARG A 71 11.72 -8.55 13.61
C ARG A 71 12.23 -7.97 12.29
N PHE A 72 11.37 -7.91 11.28
CA PHE A 72 11.69 -7.30 9.99
C PHE A 72 10.44 -6.71 9.33
N VAL A 73 10.65 -5.92 8.27
CA VAL A 73 9.57 -5.43 7.40
C VAL A 73 9.74 -6.09 6.05
N TRP A 74 8.65 -6.65 5.52
CA TRP A 74 8.59 -7.13 4.15
C TRP A 74 7.92 -6.09 3.28
N VAL A 75 8.63 -5.64 2.25
CA VAL A 75 8.09 -4.70 1.27
C VAL A 75 7.39 -5.51 0.19
N CYS A 76 6.06 -5.36 0.10
CA CYS A 76 5.15 -6.16 -0.71
C CYS A 76 4.99 -5.62 -2.15
N ILE A 77 5.99 -4.89 -2.68
CA ILE A 77 5.98 -4.16 -3.97
C ILE A 77 5.11 -4.84 -5.00
#